data_AF-A0A0G1MQ18-F1
#
_entry.id   AF-A0A0G1MQ18-F1
#
_cell.length_a   1.000
_cell.length_b   1.000
_cell.length_c   1.000
_cell.angle_alpha   90.00
_cell.angle_beta   90.00
_cell.angle_gamma   90.00
#
_symmetry.space_group_name_H-M   'P 1'
#
loop_
_entity.id
_entity.type
_entity.pdbx_description
1 polymer ?
#
loop_
_entity_poly.entity_id
_entity_poly.type
_entity_poly.pdbx_seq_one_letter_code
_entity_poly.pdbx_strand_id
1 'polypeptide(L)' 'MADLIIASGLHPITLMYHIPRYKIQQLLVRGIVSCSRLKNAIDEHSVSDILTREETARALEDIKTICKS' A
#
# COMPACT_ATOMS: atom_id res chain seq x y z
N MET A 1 -7.79 0.47 -18.34
CA MET A 1 -6.34 0.36 -18.04
C MET A 1 -6.10 -0.01 -16.57
N ALA A 2 -6.93 0.46 -15.62
CA ALA A 2 -6.88 -0.01 -14.22
C ALA A 2 -7.24 -1.51 -14.06
N ASP A 3 -8.12 -2.05 -14.91
CA ASP A 3 -8.58 -3.45 -14.83
C ASP A 3 -7.49 -4.51 -15.04
N LEU A 4 -6.49 -4.24 -15.88
CA LEU A 4 -5.38 -5.18 -16.12
C LEU A 4 -4.46 -5.33 -14.90
N ILE A 5 -4.29 -4.25 -14.13
CA ILE A 5 -3.45 -4.22 -12.93
C ILE A 5 -4.10 -5.04 -11.81
N ILE A 6 -5.42 -4.88 -11.65
CA ILE A 6 -6.21 -5.65 -10.67
C ILE A 6 -6.31 -7.12 -11.07
N ALA A 7 -6.53 -7.44 -12.36
CA ALA A 7 -6.56 -8.81 -12.87
C ALA A 7 -5.22 -9.56 -12.73
N SER A 8 -4.11 -8.83 -12.55
CA SER A 8 -2.77 -9.39 -12.30
C SER A 8 -2.48 -9.64 -10.82
N GLY A 9 -3.43 -9.37 -9.91
CA GLY A 9 -3.21 -9.41 -8.45
C GLY A 9 -2.40 -8.23 -7.90
N LEU A 10 -2.08 -7.26 -8.75
CA LEU A 10 -1.39 -6.02 -8.38
C LEU A 10 -2.43 -5.00 -7.93
N HIS A 11 -2.77 -5.00 -6.65
CA HIS A 11 -3.66 -3.99 -6.10
C HIS A 11 -2.86 -2.69 -5.86
N PRO A 12 -3.21 -1.55 -6.49
CA PRO A 12 -2.45 -0.31 -6.33
C PRO A 12 -2.65 0.30 -4.94
N ILE A 13 -1.60 0.90 -4.36
CA ILE A 13 -1.69 1.53 -3.03
C ILE A 13 -2.68 2.70 -2.96
N THR A 14 -3.07 3.24 -4.11
CA THR A 14 -4.07 4.31 -4.24
C THR A 14 -5.46 3.91 -3.76
N LEU A 15 -5.70 2.61 -3.53
CA LEU A 15 -6.94 2.10 -2.92
C LEU A 15 -7.00 2.33 -1.40
N MET A 16 -5.90 2.71 -0.76
CA MET A 16 -5.85 2.98 0.68
C MET A 16 -6.30 4.41 0.98
N TYR A 17 -7.60 4.64 0.95
CA TYR A 17 -8.20 5.97 1.14
C TYR A 17 -7.93 6.57 2.54
N HIS A 18 -7.59 5.73 3.52
CA HIS A 18 -7.25 6.19 4.86
C HIS A 18 -5.86 6.83 4.93
N ILE A 19 -4.98 6.58 3.95
CA ILE A 19 -3.65 7.19 3.89
C ILE A 19 -3.76 8.54 3.19
N PRO A 20 -3.27 9.63 3.81
CA PRO A 20 -3.23 10.94 3.18
C PRO A 20 -2.49 10.92 1.83
N ARG A 21 -3.02 11.68 0.85
CA ARG A 21 -2.48 11.71 -0.52
C ARG A 21 -0.97 12.04 -0.58
N TYR A 22 -0.49 12.92 0.30
CA TYR A 22 0.94 13.29 0.32
C TYR A 22 1.83 12.11 0.75
N LYS A 23 1.36 11.23 1.65
CA LYS A 23 2.07 10.01 2.05
C LYS A 23 2.03 8.96 0.96
N ILE A 24 0.88 8.80 0.29
CA ILE A 24 0.79 7.97 -0.92
C ILE A 24 1.81 8.41 -1.96
N GLN A 25 1.95 9.72 -2.20
CA GLN A 25 2.95 10.23 -3.14
C GLN A 25 4.39 9.90 -2.70
N GLN A 26 4.71 10.00 -1.41
CA GLN A 26 6.03 9.60 -0.89
C GLN A 26 6.29 8.10 -1.11
N LEU A 27 5.29 7.24 -0.88
CA LEU A 27 5.39 5.81 -1.15
C LEU A 27 5.62 5.54 -2.65
N LEU A 28 4.90 6.23 -3.53
CA LEU A 28 5.08 6.11 -4.98
C LEU A 28 6.49 6.52 -5.43
N VAL A 29 7.04 7.61 -4.86
CA VAL A 29 8.43 8.04 -5.12
C VAL A 29 9.45 6.98 -4.70
N ARG A 30 9.16 6.20 -3.66
CA ARG A 30 9.98 5.05 -3.24
C ARG A 30 9.74 3.77 -4.05
N GLY A 31 8.93 3.83 -5.11
CA GLY A 31 8.60 2.67 -5.95
C GLY A 31 7.60 1.70 -5.31
N ILE A 32 6.97 2.10 -4.20
CA ILE A 32 5.93 1.33 -3.51
C ILE A 32 4.60 1.67 -4.19
N VAL A 33 4.30 0.95 -5.26
CA VAL A 33 3.12 1.20 -6.12
C VAL A 33 1.96 0.24 -5.88
N SER A 34 2.22 -0.90 -5.22
CA SER A 34 1.23 -1.94 -4.96
C SER A 34 1.13 -2.32 -3.48
N CYS A 35 -0.02 -2.87 -3.09
CA CYS A 35 -0.30 -3.45 -1.77
C CYS A 35 0.74 -4.50 -1.36
N SER A 36 1.19 -5.35 -2.30
CA SER A 36 2.24 -6.35 -2.05
C SER A 36 3.59 -5.71 -1.72
N ARG A 37 4.00 -4.68 -2.49
CA ARG A 37 5.22 -3.92 -2.20
C ARG A 37 5.12 -3.16 -0.88
N LEU A 38 3.95 -2.59 -0.60
CA LEU A 38 3.72 -1.89 0.66
C LEU A 38 3.81 -2.85 1.84
N LYS A 39 3.25 -4.06 1.74
CA LYS A 39 3.39 -5.11 2.76
C LYS A 39 4.86 -5.42 3.02
N ASN A 40 5.63 -5.70 1.98
CA ASN A 40 7.07 -5.99 2.14
C ASN A 40 7.81 -4.81 2.77
N ALA A 41 7.50 -3.58 2.33
CA ALA A 41 8.13 -2.38 2.86
C ALA A 41 7.80 -2.15 4.35
N ILE A 42 6.60 -2.54 4.79
CA ILE A 42 6.19 -2.56 6.20
C ILE A 42 6.95 -3.64 6.98
N ASP A 43 7.04 -4.86 6.44
CA ASP A 43 7.77 -5.98 7.06
C ASP A 43 9.28 -5.66 7.21
N GLU A 44 9.84 -4.90 6.26
CA GLU A 44 11.22 -4.39 6.28
C GLU A 44 11.40 -3.09 7.09
N HIS A 45 10.34 -2.56 7.71
CA HIS A 45 10.34 -1.28 8.45
C HIS A 45 10.79 -0.04 7.64
N SER A 46 10.77 -0.11 6.30
CA SER A 46 11.26 0.93 5.38
C SER A 46 10.29 2.10 5.13
N VAL A 47 9.09 2.04 5.72
CA VAL A 47 8.03 3.07 5.62
C VAL A 47 7.70 3.71 6.97
N SER A 48 8.45 3.41 8.02
CA SER A 48 8.21 3.88 9.40
C SER A 48 8.29 5.41 9.54
N ASP A 49 8.98 6.07 8.61
CA ASP A 49 9.12 7.52 8.52
C ASP A 49 8.02 8.19 7.67
N ILE A 50 7.25 7.40 6.92
CA ILE A 50 6.12 7.88 6.10
C ILE A 50 4.80 7.58 6.81
N LEU A 51 4.61 6.34 7.25
CA LEU A 51 3.37 5.85 7.85
C LEU A 51 3.50 5.77 9.36
N THR A 52 2.47 6.23 10.06
CA THR A 52 2.37 6.01 11.50
C THR A 52 2.08 4.53 11.78
N ARG A 53 2.24 4.14 13.05
CA ARG A 53 1.91 2.77 13.49
C ARG A 53 0.45 2.43 13.25
N GLU A 54 -0.45 3.40 13.44
CA GLU A 54 -1.90 3.23 13.21
C GLU A 54 -2.23 3.08 11.72
N GLU A 55 -1.63 3.92 10.86
CA GLU A 55 -1.78 3.82 9.41
C GLU A 55 -1.22 2.49 8.89
N THR A 56 -0.07 2.06 9.41
CA THR A 56 0.55 0.77 9.07
C THR A 56 -0.36 -0.40 9.42
N ALA A 57 -0.97 -0.38 10.62
CA ALA A 57 -1.89 -1.43 11.05
C ALA A 57 -3.13 -1.50 10.15
N ARG A 58 -3.75 -0.36 9.83
CA ARG A 58 -4.91 -0.30 8.93
C ARG A 58 -4.53 -0.70 7.51
N ALA A 59 -3.38 -0.27 7.00
CA ALA A 59 -2.88 -0.67 5.70
C ALA A 59 -2.72 -2.19 5.61
N LEU A 60 -2.21 -2.85 6.66
CA LEU A 60 -2.11 -4.31 6.69
C LEU A 60 -3.48 -5.01 6.71
N GLU A 61 -4.49 -4.46 7.40
CA GLU A 61 -5.86 -4.98 7.36
C GLU A 61 -6.50 -4.80 5.98
N ASP A 62 -6.32 -3.63 5.36
CA ASP A 62 -6.78 -3.34 4.02
C ASP A 62 -6.12 -4.28 3.00
N ILE A 63 -4.79 -4.49 3.09
CA ILE A 63 -4.07 -5.45 2.24
C ILE A 63 -4.63 -6.85 2.39
N LYS A 64 -4.91 -7.30 3.62
CA LYS A 64 -5.53 -8.62 3.86
C LYS A 64 -6.92 -8.73 3.25
N THR A 65 -7.69 -7.65 3.23
CA THR A 65 -9.04 -7.63 2.67
C THR A 65 -9.02 -7.58 1.14
N ILE A 66 -8.12 -6.76 0.59
CA ILE A 66 -7.99 -6.52 -0.86
C ILE A 66 -7.31 -7.71 -1.54
N CYS A 67 -6.23 -8.25 -0.96
CA CYS A 67 -5.52 -9.41 -1.50
C CYS A 67 -6.14 -10.76 -1.09
N LYS A 68 -7.40 -10.80 -0.62
CA LYS A 68 -8.16 -12.05 -0.50
C LYS A 68 -8.55 -12.54 -1.89
N SER A 69 -7.62 -13.18 -2.57
CA SER A 69 -7.83 -13.96 -3.80
C SER A 69 -6.72 -14.99 -3.90
#